data_AF-A0A453SLL7-F1
#
_entry.id   AF-A0A453SLL7-F1
#
_cell.length_a   1.000
_cell.length_b   1.000
_cell.length_c   1.000
_cell.angle_alpha   90.00
_cell.angle_beta   90.00
_cell.angle_gamma   90.00
#
_symmetry.space_group_name_H-M   'P 1'
#
loop_
_entity.id
_entity.type
_entity.pdbx_description
1 polymer ?
#
loop_
_entity_poly.entity_id
_entity_poly.type
_entity_poly.pdbx_seq_one_letter_code
_entity_poly.pdbx_strand_id
1 'polypeptide(L)'
;MALLISFVSQSDRLHKILDFVSSVHDLCSVLGMDFLATVTEVHPSLIDSVGAHSKSVSDETISRLSKMVTELKEEKVKRLGKIQALASQLTDLWNLMDATVEERQLFDHVTCNMSSTLDRVTVPGALALDVIDQAEHEVERLDQLKASRMKDIAFKRQTELEDIYAQAHIAIDTSAARDRILSVIDSSMFEPSELLADMENQILKAKEEASSRKDILEKVDRWMLACEEESWLEDYSRDDNRYSATRGAHLNLKRAEKARVLVNKIPAIVDMLVAKTQAWEQEHNTAFTYDGVALLAMLDE
;
A
#
# COMPACT_ATOMS: atom_id res chain seq x y z
N MET A 1 19.63 -66.50 27.43
CA MET A 1 19.06 -65.88 26.21
C MET A 1 17.74 -65.15 26.49
N ALA A 2 16.72 -65.79 27.05
CA ALA A 2 15.41 -65.16 27.32
C ALA A 2 15.46 -63.89 28.20
N LEU A 3 16.28 -63.87 29.25
CA LEU A 3 16.45 -62.69 30.13
C LEU A 3 17.14 -61.51 29.42
N LEU A 4 18.12 -61.78 28.55
CA LEU A 4 18.79 -60.74 27.75
C LEU A 4 17.86 -60.16 26.69
N ILE A 5 17.06 -61.00 26.03
CA ILE A 5 16.04 -60.57 25.06
C ILE A 5 14.96 -59.71 25.73
N SER A 6 14.49 -60.13 26.91
CA SER A 6 13.53 -59.36 27.71
C SER A 6 14.09 -58.00 28.15
N PHE A 7 15.35 -57.95 28.57
CA PHE A 7 16.00 -56.71 29.02
C PHE A 7 16.23 -55.72 27.85
N VAL A 8 16.70 -56.22 26.70
CA VAL A 8 16.86 -55.42 25.47
C VAL A 8 15.51 -54.90 24.99
N SER A 9 14.48 -55.76 24.93
CA SER A 9 13.12 -55.36 24.53
C SER A 9 12.52 -54.29 25.45
N GLN A 10 12.75 -54.39 26.76
CA GLN A 10 12.28 -53.40 27.74
C GLN A 10 13.04 -52.06 27.61
N SER A 11 14.34 -52.10 27.30
CA SER A 11 15.15 -50.91 27.01
C SER A 11 14.70 -50.20 25.74
N ASP A 12 14.43 -50.93 24.66
CA ASP A 12 13.95 -50.39 23.39
C ASP A 12 12.59 -49.70 23.53
N ARG A 13 11.69 -50.31 24.32
CA ARG A 13 10.37 -49.74 24.61
C ARG A 13 10.46 -48.44 25.42
N LEU A 14 11.37 -48.38 26.39
CA LEU A 14 11.61 -47.17 27.17
C LEU A 14 12.15 -46.04 26.28
N HIS A 15 13.08 -46.33 25.38
CA HIS A 15 13.57 -45.35 24.39
C HIS A 15 12.42 -44.81 23.53
N LYS A 16 11.58 -45.70 22.98
CA LYS A 16 10.43 -45.29 22.16
C LYS A 16 9.45 -44.40 22.92
N ILE A 17 9.21 -44.67 24.20
CA ILE A 17 8.36 -43.81 25.05
C ILE A 17 8.99 -42.44 25.24
N LEU A 18 10.29 -42.36 25.50
CA LEU A 18 11.01 -41.08 25.65
C LEU A 18 10.95 -40.26 24.36
N ASP A 19 11.13 -40.88 23.20
CA ASP A 19 11.02 -40.22 21.89
C ASP A 19 9.62 -39.65 21.65
N PHE A 20 8.58 -40.40 21.99
CA PHE A 20 7.20 -39.91 21.89
C PHE A 20 6.91 -38.78 22.87
N VAL A 21 7.36 -38.88 24.13
CA VAL A 21 7.18 -37.82 25.12
C VAL A 21 7.89 -36.53 24.69
N SER A 22 9.12 -36.64 24.14
CA SER A 22 9.83 -35.49 23.55
C SER A 22 9.05 -34.90 22.38
N SER A 23 8.51 -35.75 21.49
CA SER A 23 7.69 -35.31 20.37
C SER A 23 6.42 -34.58 20.83
N VAL A 24 5.75 -35.09 21.87
CA VAL A 24 4.58 -34.44 22.47
C VAL A 24 4.96 -33.09 23.08
N HIS A 25 6.07 -33.01 23.81
CA HIS A 25 6.58 -31.76 24.37
C HIS A 25 6.80 -30.70 23.29
N ASP A 26 7.52 -31.04 22.21
CA ASP A 26 7.84 -30.10 21.15
C ASP A 26 6.58 -29.65 20.39
N LEU A 27 5.63 -30.57 20.17
CA LEU A 27 4.33 -30.24 19.55
C LEU A 27 3.48 -29.34 20.46
N CYS A 28 3.36 -29.66 21.75
CA CYS A 28 2.65 -28.83 22.73
C CYS A 28 3.27 -27.44 22.84
N SER A 29 4.60 -27.34 22.83
CA SER A 29 5.32 -26.06 22.89
C SER A 29 4.94 -25.15 21.71
N VAL A 30 4.97 -25.67 20.47
CA VAL A 30 4.60 -24.89 19.27
C VAL A 30 3.10 -24.55 19.24
N LEU A 31 2.25 -25.50 19.65
CA LEU A 31 0.78 -25.33 19.68
C LEU A 31 0.28 -24.48 20.87
N GLY A 32 1.16 -24.08 21.79
CA GLY A 32 0.78 -23.38 23.03
C GLY A 32 -0.14 -24.20 23.93
N MET A 33 -0.02 -25.53 23.91
CA MET A 33 -0.82 -26.45 24.74
C MET A 33 -0.09 -26.82 26.01
N ASP A 34 -0.84 -27.09 27.09
CA ASP A 34 -0.27 -27.59 28.33
C ASP A 34 0.23 -29.04 28.14
N PHE A 35 1.55 -29.19 28.08
CA PHE A 35 2.22 -30.48 27.97
C PHE A 35 1.85 -31.42 29.12
N LEU A 36 1.76 -30.93 30.35
CA LEU A 36 1.49 -31.77 31.51
C LEU A 36 0.08 -32.34 31.40
N ALA A 37 -0.92 -31.49 31.19
CA ALA A 37 -2.29 -31.92 30.95
C ALA A 37 -2.37 -32.94 29.80
N THR A 38 -1.74 -32.63 28.66
CA THR A 38 -1.74 -33.50 27.46
C THR A 38 -1.15 -34.89 27.77
N VAL A 39 -0.01 -34.97 28.45
CA VAL A 39 0.63 -36.26 28.77
C VAL A 39 -0.10 -37.02 29.90
N THR A 40 -0.75 -36.32 30.84
CA THR A 40 -1.55 -36.95 31.90
C THR A 40 -2.71 -37.76 31.34
N GLU A 41 -3.32 -37.31 30.23
CA GLU A 41 -4.41 -38.03 29.56
C GLU A 41 -3.95 -39.41 29.13
N VAL A 42 -2.69 -39.56 28.70
CA VAL A 42 -2.11 -40.85 28.33
C VAL A 42 -1.84 -41.70 29.57
N HIS A 43 -1.04 -41.19 30.50
CA HIS A 43 -0.80 -41.87 31.77
C HIS A 43 -0.16 -40.94 32.81
N PRO A 44 -0.65 -40.87 34.06
CA PRO A 44 -0.11 -39.99 35.11
C PRO A 44 1.37 -40.24 35.43
N SER A 45 1.86 -41.48 35.27
CA SER A 45 3.27 -41.82 35.54
C SER A 45 4.27 -41.20 34.55
N LEU A 46 3.80 -40.56 33.48
CA LEU A 46 4.67 -39.94 32.46
C LEU A 46 5.11 -38.52 32.86
N ILE A 47 4.49 -37.95 33.91
CA ILE A 47 4.79 -36.63 34.47
C ILE A 47 6.09 -36.64 35.28
N ASP A 48 6.41 -37.78 35.92
CA ASP A 48 7.41 -37.80 36.98
C ASP A 48 8.83 -38.08 36.46
N SER A 49 9.76 -37.20 36.81
CA SER A 49 11.20 -37.36 36.56
C SER A 49 11.87 -38.29 37.58
N VAL A 50 11.13 -38.77 38.59
CA VAL A 50 11.66 -39.65 39.64
C VAL A 50 11.62 -41.12 39.19
N GLY A 51 12.72 -41.52 38.53
CA GLY A 51 13.14 -42.92 38.34
C GLY A 51 12.51 -43.66 37.15
N ALA A 52 13.34 -44.24 36.30
CA ALA A 52 12.95 -45.07 35.15
C ALA A 52 12.08 -46.31 35.49
N HIS A 53 11.84 -46.59 36.78
CA HIS A 53 11.11 -47.76 37.28
C HIS A 53 9.61 -47.52 37.54
N SER A 54 9.11 -46.29 37.40
CA SER A 54 7.69 -45.94 37.64
C SER A 54 6.89 -45.68 36.37
N LYS A 55 7.54 -45.59 35.20
CA LYS A 55 6.88 -45.33 33.91
C LYS A 55 6.16 -46.58 33.41
N SER A 56 4.89 -46.44 33.01
CA SER A 56 4.16 -47.51 32.34
C SER A 56 4.81 -47.85 30.99
N VAL A 57 5.50 -48.99 30.90
CA VAL A 57 6.13 -49.52 29.67
C VAL A 57 5.19 -50.51 28.96
N SER A 58 3.88 -50.26 28.98
CA SER A 58 2.89 -51.13 28.33
C SER A 58 2.74 -50.80 26.84
N ASP A 59 2.35 -51.78 26.02
CA ASP A 59 2.07 -51.55 24.60
C ASP A 59 0.88 -50.61 24.41
N GLU A 60 -0.05 -50.61 25.37
CA GLU A 60 -1.16 -49.67 25.42
C GLU A 60 -0.67 -48.23 25.58
N THR A 61 0.29 -47.99 26.49
CA THR A 61 0.89 -46.66 26.68
C THR A 61 1.62 -46.19 25.42
N ILE A 62 2.36 -47.08 24.74
CA ILE A 62 3.04 -46.78 23.47
C ILE A 62 2.03 -46.46 22.36
N SER A 63 0.93 -47.23 22.26
CA SER A 63 -0.14 -47.02 21.29
C SER A 63 -0.83 -45.67 21.50
N ARG A 64 -1.18 -45.35 22.76
CA ARG A 64 -1.82 -44.09 23.12
C ARG A 64 -0.90 -42.88 22.89
N LEU A 65 0.39 -42.97 23.22
CA LEU A 65 1.39 -41.95 22.89
C LEU A 65 1.52 -41.77 21.37
N SER A 66 1.61 -42.86 20.60
CA SER A 66 1.68 -42.79 19.14
C SER A 66 0.45 -42.10 18.55
N LYS A 67 -0.74 -42.42 19.06
CA LYS A 67 -2.01 -41.79 18.65
C LYS A 67 -2.03 -40.30 18.98
N MET A 68 -1.59 -39.92 20.17
CA MET A 68 -1.52 -38.51 20.58
C MET A 68 -0.53 -37.71 19.73
N VAL A 69 0.64 -38.28 19.41
CA VAL A 69 1.60 -37.65 18.49
C VAL A 69 0.99 -37.44 17.10
N THR A 70 0.20 -38.40 16.59
CA THR A 70 -0.48 -38.22 15.30
C THR A 70 -1.55 -37.13 15.37
N GLU A 71 -2.38 -37.11 16.42
CA GLU A 71 -3.42 -36.09 16.61
C GLU A 71 -2.80 -34.67 16.73
N LEU A 72 -1.72 -34.51 17.49
CA LEU A 72 -1.01 -33.23 17.63
C LEU A 72 -0.34 -32.78 16.32
N LYS A 73 0.17 -33.72 15.50
CA LYS A 73 0.72 -33.39 14.18
C LYS A 73 -0.36 -32.92 13.21
N GLU A 74 -1.52 -33.57 13.22
CA GLU A 74 -2.68 -33.15 12.42
C GLU A 74 -3.16 -31.75 12.84
N GLU A 75 -3.25 -31.49 14.14
CA GLU A 75 -3.61 -30.17 14.65
C GLU A 75 -2.56 -29.11 14.28
N LYS A 76 -1.25 -29.43 14.33
CA LYS A 76 -0.18 -28.55 13.86
C LYS A 76 -0.36 -28.16 12.39
N VAL A 77 -0.68 -29.13 11.52
CA VAL A 77 -0.93 -28.89 10.09
C VAL A 77 -2.14 -27.98 9.91
N LYS A 78 -3.24 -28.27 10.60
CA LYS A 78 -4.47 -27.48 10.52
C LYS A 78 -4.26 -26.03 10.96
N ARG A 79 -3.61 -25.81 12.11
CA ARG A 79 -3.35 -24.46 12.63
C ARG A 79 -2.37 -23.67 11.77
N LEU A 80 -1.32 -24.33 11.26
CA LEU A 80 -0.41 -23.69 10.32
C LEU A 80 -1.13 -23.24 9.04
N GLY A 81 -1.96 -24.11 8.45
CA GLY A 81 -2.75 -23.75 7.27
C GLY A 81 -3.69 -22.56 7.54
N LYS A 82 -4.32 -22.51 8.72
CA LYS A 82 -5.16 -21.38 9.13
C LYS A 82 -4.36 -20.09 9.27
N ILE A 83 -3.21 -20.11 9.94
CA ILE A 83 -2.33 -18.94 10.07
C ILE A 83 -1.84 -18.45 8.71
N GLN A 84 -1.47 -19.35 7.79
CA GLN A 84 -1.05 -18.98 6.44
C GLN A 84 -2.15 -18.28 5.66
N ALA A 85 -3.39 -18.79 5.74
CA ALA A 85 -4.54 -18.17 5.12
C ALA A 85 -4.86 -16.78 5.71
N LEU A 86 -4.75 -16.62 7.03
CA LEU A 86 -4.94 -15.33 7.71
C LEU A 86 -3.83 -14.34 7.38
N ALA A 87 -2.57 -14.78 7.36
CA ALA A 87 -1.43 -13.95 6.97
C ALA A 87 -1.56 -13.43 5.53
N SER A 88 -2.06 -14.26 4.60
CA SER A 88 -2.36 -13.84 3.23
C SER A 88 -3.45 -12.76 3.22
N GLN A 89 -4.58 -13.00 3.91
CA GLN A 89 -5.68 -12.03 3.98
C GLN A 89 -5.26 -10.69 4.59
N LEU A 90 -4.50 -10.73 5.69
CA LEU A 90 -3.93 -9.52 6.29
C LEU A 90 -3.04 -8.77 5.30
N THR A 91 -2.17 -9.49 4.60
CA THR A 91 -1.27 -8.89 3.58
C THR A 91 -2.06 -8.22 2.46
N ASP A 92 -3.09 -8.88 1.95
CA ASP A 92 -3.94 -8.34 0.89
C ASP A 92 -4.71 -7.10 1.37
N LEU A 93 -5.28 -7.14 2.57
CA LEU A 93 -5.98 -6.00 3.17
C LEU A 93 -5.04 -4.82 3.44
N TRP A 94 -3.84 -5.06 3.94
CA TRP A 94 -2.85 -4.00 4.16
C TRP A 94 -2.36 -3.36 2.87
N ASN A 95 -2.17 -4.16 1.81
CA ASN A 95 -1.82 -3.64 0.50
C ASN A 95 -2.95 -2.81 -0.09
N LEU A 96 -4.20 -3.27 0.07
CA LEU A 96 -5.37 -2.56 -0.40
C LEU A 96 -5.61 -1.23 0.33
N MET A 97 -5.32 -1.19 1.63
CA MET A 97 -5.55 -0.02 2.47
C MET A 97 -4.32 0.87 2.66
N ASP A 98 -3.25 0.67 1.89
CA ASP A 98 -1.99 1.40 2.01
C ASP A 98 -1.47 1.45 3.48
N ALA A 99 -1.62 0.34 4.22
CA ALA A 99 -1.27 0.27 5.64
C ALA A 99 0.23 0.46 5.87
N THR A 100 0.60 1.22 6.90
CA THR A 100 2.00 1.59 7.15
C THR A 100 2.81 0.40 7.65
N VAL A 101 4.14 0.52 7.58
CA VAL A 101 5.05 -0.53 8.05
C VAL A 101 4.84 -0.79 9.55
N GLU A 102 4.59 0.26 10.33
CA GLU A 102 4.37 0.18 11.77
C GLU A 102 3.06 -0.55 12.11
N GLU A 103 1.98 -0.32 11.33
CA GLU A 103 0.73 -1.05 11.49
C GLU A 103 0.91 -2.55 11.20
N ARG A 104 1.69 -2.89 10.16
CA ARG A 104 1.98 -4.28 9.75
C ARG A 104 2.86 -5.02 10.76
N GLN A 105 3.85 -4.33 11.35
CA GLN A 105 4.82 -4.92 12.30
C GLN A 105 4.16 -5.52 13.55
N LEU A 106 2.98 -5.03 13.94
CA LEU A 106 2.21 -5.57 15.07
C LEU A 106 1.80 -7.04 14.89
N PHE A 107 1.85 -7.55 13.66
CA PHE A 107 1.46 -8.91 13.30
C PHE A 107 2.60 -9.72 12.66
N ASP A 108 3.85 -9.31 12.85
CA ASP A 108 5.03 -10.04 12.32
C ASP A 108 5.08 -11.50 12.77
N HIS A 109 4.62 -11.79 14.00
CA HIS A 109 4.54 -13.15 14.53
C HIS A 109 3.56 -14.05 13.77
N VAL A 110 2.57 -13.47 13.08
CA VAL A 110 1.62 -14.18 12.21
C VAL A 110 2.21 -14.31 10.81
N THR A 111 2.72 -13.20 10.24
CA THR A 111 3.14 -13.12 8.83
C THR A 111 4.44 -13.87 8.56
N CYS A 112 5.35 -13.99 9.53
CA CYS A 112 6.58 -14.77 9.39
C CYS A 112 6.33 -16.26 9.07
N ASN A 113 5.14 -16.79 9.39
CA ASN A 113 4.76 -18.17 9.13
C ASN A 113 4.05 -18.38 7.78
N MET A 114 3.76 -17.31 7.03
CA MET A 114 2.99 -17.33 5.79
C MET A 114 3.57 -18.29 4.74
N SER A 115 4.90 -18.40 4.65
CA SER A 115 5.59 -19.31 3.72
C SER A 115 6.42 -20.38 4.43
N SER A 116 6.23 -20.56 5.73
CA SER A 116 6.97 -21.55 6.53
C SER A 116 6.47 -22.97 6.26
N THR A 117 7.39 -23.91 6.12
CA THR A 117 7.07 -25.34 6.07
C THR A 117 6.87 -25.90 7.49
N LEU A 118 6.13 -27.00 7.64
CA LEU A 118 5.73 -27.57 8.94
C LEU A 118 6.91 -27.83 9.89
N ASP A 119 8.05 -28.25 9.33
CA ASP A 119 9.31 -28.55 10.02
C ASP A 119 10.04 -27.29 10.49
N ARG A 120 9.85 -26.15 9.84
CA ARG A 120 10.50 -24.88 10.19
C ARG A 120 9.77 -24.12 11.29
N VAL A 121 8.52 -24.47 11.59
CA VAL A 121 7.75 -23.86 12.68
C VAL A 121 8.09 -24.56 13.99
N THR A 122 9.08 -24.02 14.70
CA THR A 122 9.57 -24.54 15.99
C THR A 122 9.47 -23.54 17.13
N VAL A 123 9.09 -22.29 16.83
CA VAL A 123 8.95 -21.24 17.84
C VAL A 123 7.80 -21.58 18.80
N PRO A 124 8.03 -21.59 20.13
CA PRO A 124 6.98 -21.84 21.11
C PRO A 124 5.82 -20.86 20.96
N GLY A 125 4.59 -21.36 21.01
CA GLY A 125 3.36 -20.58 20.89
C GLY A 125 3.06 -20.04 19.49
N ALA A 126 3.89 -20.32 18.47
CA ALA A 126 3.68 -19.79 17.12
C ALA A 126 2.34 -20.22 16.50
N LEU A 127 1.77 -21.35 16.95
CA LEU A 127 0.46 -21.87 16.50
C LEU A 127 -0.54 -21.95 17.67
N ALA A 128 -0.37 -21.11 18.69
CA ALA A 128 -1.31 -21.04 19.80
C ALA A 128 -2.67 -20.46 19.34
N LEU A 129 -3.74 -20.81 20.05
CA LEU A 129 -5.10 -20.40 19.68
C LEU A 129 -5.29 -18.89 19.79
N ASP A 130 -4.68 -18.26 20.80
CA ASP A 130 -4.70 -16.81 20.97
C ASP A 130 -4.07 -16.05 19.80
N VAL A 131 -3.00 -16.59 19.18
CA VAL A 131 -2.38 -16.02 17.97
C VAL A 131 -3.34 -16.09 16.78
N ILE A 132 -4.04 -17.22 16.61
CA ILE A 132 -5.04 -17.41 15.55
C ILE A 132 -6.21 -16.44 15.78
N ASP A 133 -6.74 -16.39 17.01
CA ASP A 133 -7.85 -15.54 17.37
C ASP A 133 -7.48 -14.06 17.14
N GLN A 134 -6.27 -13.64 17.54
CA GLN A 134 -5.78 -12.28 17.29
C GLN A 134 -5.76 -11.94 15.79
N ALA A 135 -5.28 -12.86 14.96
CA ALA A 135 -5.24 -12.66 13.50
C ALA A 135 -6.65 -12.61 12.88
N GLU A 136 -7.58 -13.45 13.34
CA GLU A 136 -8.99 -13.42 12.89
C GLU A 136 -9.67 -12.09 13.24
N HIS A 137 -9.51 -11.63 14.49
CA HIS A 137 -10.07 -10.36 14.93
C HIS A 137 -9.48 -9.19 14.13
N GLU A 138 -8.19 -9.23 13.79
CA GLU A 138 -7.59 -8.19 12.98
C GLU A 138 -8.12 -8.19 11.54
N VAL A 139 -8.26 -9.36 10.91
CA VAL A 139 -8.88 -9.48 9.58
C VAL A 139 -10.28 -8.88 9.59
N GLU A 140 -11.10 -9.23 10.59
CA GLU A 140 -12.47 -8.68 10.73
C GLU A 140 -12.44 -7.16 10.95
N ARG A 141 -11.56 -6.67 11.82
CA ARG A 141 -11.41 -5.23 12.08
C ARG A 141 -11.00 -4.47 10.81
N LEU A 142 -10.08 -5.02 10.03
CA LEU A 142 -9.62 -4.42 8.77
C LEU A 142 -10.72 -4.46 7.70
N ASP A 143 -11.49 -5.54 7.62
CA ASP A 143 -12.63 -5.64 6.70
C ASP A 143 -13.71 -4.58 7.01
N GLN A 144 -14.00 -4.35 8.29
CA GLN A 144 -14.92 -3.28 8.73
C GLN A 144 -14.41 -1.87 8.38
N LEU A 145 -13.08 -1.66 8.32
CA LEU A 145 -12.46 -0.38 7.98
C LEU A 145 -12.18 -0.22 6.48
N LYS A 146 -12.31 -1.29 5.69
CA LYS A 146 -11.94 -1.34 4.28
C LYS A 146 -12.59 -0.23 3.46
N ALA A 147 -13.90 -0.04 3.62
CA ALA A 147 -14.64 0.98 2.86
C ALA A 147 -14.20 2.42 3.19
N SER A 148 -14.01 2.73 4.47
CA SER A 148 -13.61 4.09 4.89
C SER A 148 -12.18 4.40 4.48
N ARG A 149 -11.25 3.44 4.64
CA ARG A 149 -9.87 3.58 4.14
C ARG A 149 -9.83 3.74 2.63
N MET A 150 -10.60 2.93 1.90
CA MET A 150 -10.68 3.03 0.44
C MET A 150 -11.14 4.42 -0.01
N LYS A 151 -12.14 4.99 0.66
CA LYS A 151 -12.62 6.35 0.40
C LYS A 151 -11.53 7.40 0.56
N ASP A 152 -10.77 7.33 1.64
CA ASP A 152 -9.65 8.26 1.88
C ASP A 152 -8.58 8.14 0.80
N ILE A 153 -8.25 6.92 0.40
CA ILE A 153 -7.25 6.61 -0.61
C ILE A 153 -7.70 7.10 -2.00
N ALA A 154 -8.95 6.84 -2.37
CA ALA A 154 -9.54 7.31 -3.61
C ALA A 154 -9.52 8.84 -3.66
N PHE A 155 -9.93 9.53 -2.58
CA PHE A 155 -9.87 10.99 -2.58
C PHE A 155 -8.46 11.56 -2.67
N LYS A 156 -7.46 10.92 -2.07
CA LYS A 156 -6.05 11.34 -2.26
C LYS A 156 -5.62 11.24 -3.72
N ARG A 157 -5.91 10.11 -4.38
CA ARG A 157 -5.62 9.90 -5.81
C ARG A 157 -6.39 10.90 -6.69
N GLN A 158 -7.64 11.19 -6.35
CA GLN A 158 -8.45 12.19 -7.05
C GLN A 158 -7.89 13.61 -6.89
N THR A 159 -7.39 13.98 -5.72
CA THR A 159 -6.70 15.26 -5.51
C THR A 159 -5.40 15.33 -6.31
N GLU A 160 -4.59 14.26 -6.35
CA GLU A 160 -3.40 14.22 -7.21
C GLU A 160 -3.77 14.45 -8.69
N LEU A 161 -4.83 13.80 -9.16
CA LEU A 161 -5.35 13.96 -10.51
C LEU A 161 -5.77 15.42 -10.79
N GLU A 162 -6.49 16.03 -9.85
CA GLU A 162 -6.91 17.44 -9.92
C GLU A 162 -5.72 18.40 -9.98
N ASP A 163 -4.69 18.17 -9.16
CA ASP A 163 -3.48 18.99 -9.14
C ASP A 163 -2.72 18.91 -10.47
N ILE A 164 -2.64 17.72 -11.08
CA ILE A 164 -2.03 17.53 -12.40
C ILE A 164 -2.80 18.29 -13.47
N TYR A 165 -4.13 18.17 -13.48
CA TYR A 165 -4.96 18.88 -14.46
C TYR A 165 -4.91 20.40 -14.27
N ALA A 166 -4.90 20.89 -13.03
CA ALA A 166 -4.75 22.31 -12.73
C ALA A 166 -3.40 22.85 -13.24
N GLN A 167 -2.29 22.14 -12.99
CA GLN A 167 -0.97 22.52 -13.51
C GLN A 167 -0.90 22.46 -15.05
N ALA A 168 -1.70 21.59 -15.67
CA ALA A 168 -1.81 21.50 -17.12
C ALA A 168 -2.82 22.50 -17.72
N HIS A 169 -3.49 23.32 -16.91
CA HIS A 169 -4.58 24.22 -17.34
C HIS A 169 -5.73 23.50 -18.06
N ILE A 170 -6.10 22.32 -17.54
CA ILE A 170 -7.23 21.52 -18.01
C ILE A 170 -8.39 21.69 -17.03
N ALA A 171 -9.50 22.23 -17.53
CA ALA A 171 -10.72 22.37 -16.75
C ALA A 171 -11.40 21.00 -16.55
N ILE A 172 -11.71 20.67 -15.30
CA ILE A 172 -12.40 19.44 -14.93
C ILE A 172 -13.55 19.75 -13.96
N ASP A 173 -14.58 18.90 -13.99
CA ASP A 173 -15.65 18.94 -12.99
C ASP A 173 -15.25 18.11 -11.77
N THR A 174 -14.59 18.78 -10.84
CA THR A 174 -14.14 18.24 -9.56
C THR A 174 -15.29 17.70 -8.71
N SER A 175 -16.46 18.34 -8.71
CA SER A 175 -17.62 17.89 -7.92
C SER A 175 -18.15 16.57 -8.47
N ALA A 176 -18.40 16.53 -9.79
CA ALA A 176 -18.89 15.32 -10.43
C ALA A 176 -17.90 14.15 -10.31
N ALA A 177 -16.59 14.41 -10.33
CA ALA A 177 -15.58 13.37 -10.12
C ALA A 177 -15.65 12.78 -8.71
N ARG A 178 -15.78 13.62 -7.68
CA ARG A 178 -15.93 13.18 -6.28
C ARG A 178 -17.23 12.43 -6.04
N ASP A 179 -18.33 12.89 -6.64
CA ASP A 179 -19.64 12.22 -6.54
C ASP A 179 -19.63 10.83 -7.18
N ARG A 180 -18.92 10.66 -8.32
CA ARG A 180 -18.71 9.35 -8.95
C ARG A 180 -17.98 8.39 -8.01
N ILE A 181 -16.91 8.84 -7.35
CA ILE A 181 -16.16 8.02 -6.39
C ILE A 181 -17.07 7.56 -5.23
N LEU A 182 -17.85 8.48 -4.66
CA LEU A 182 -18.79 8.15 -3.58
C LEU A 182 -19.82 7.12 -4.03
N SER A 183 -20.44 7.33 -5.19
CA SER A 183 -21.42 6.39 -5.75
C SER A 183 -20.86 4.99 -5.96
N VAL A 184 -19.59 4.87 -6.35
CA VAL A 184 -18.93 3.59 -6.56
C VAL A 184 -18.67 2.88 -5.23
N ILE A 185 -18.17 3.60 -4.22
CA ILE A 185 -17.87 3.05 -2.89
C ILE A 185 -19.14 2.63 -2.15
N ASP A 186 -20.22 3.40 -2.27
CA ASP A 186 -21.50 3.10 -1.63
C ASP A 186 -22.25 1.94 -2.32
N SER A 187 -21.80 1.50 -3.50
CA SER A 187 -22.38 0.35 -4.19
C SER A 187 -21.89 -0.97 -3.58
N SER A 188 -22.81 -1.86 -3.23
CA SER A 188 -22.48 -3.12 -2.53
C SER A 188 -21.78 -4.18 -3.40
N MET A 189 -21.47 -3.86 -4.65
CA MET A 189 -20.97 -4.80 -5.67
C MET A 189 -19.59 -4.44 -6.20
N PHE A 190 -18.94 -3.44 -5.60
CA PHE A 190 -17.74 -2.89 -6.17
C PHE A 190 -16.47 -3.48 -5.55
N GLU A 191 -15.53 -3.89 -6.40
CA GLU A 191 -14.23 -4.39 -6.00
C GLU A 191 -13.25 -3.23 -5.80
N PRO A 192 -12.79 -2.95 -4.56
CA PRO A 192 -12.00 -1.76 -4.28
C PRO A 192 -10.65 -1.71 -5.01
N SER A 193 -10.08 -2.86 -5.34
CA SER A 193 -8.83 -2.96 -6.12
C SER A 193 -9.01 -2.43 -7.54
N GLU A 194 -10.18 -2.60 -8.15
CA GLU A 194 -10.48 -2.10 -9.48
C GLU A 194 -10.55 -0.57 -9.51
N LEU A 195 -11.07 0.07 -8.44
CA LEU A 195 -11.09 1.54 -8.32
C LEU A 195 -9.69 2.10 -8.40
N LEU A 196 -8.82 1.57 -7.54
CA LEU A 196 -7.51 2.12 -7.35
C LEU A 196 -6.70 1.95 -8.62
N ALA A 197 -6.85 0.81 -9.30
CA ALA A 197 -6.24 0.57 -10.60
C ALA A 197 -6.76 1.54 -11.68
N ASP A 198 -8.08 1.78 -11.75
CA ASP A 198 -8.63 2.77 -12.69
C ASP A 198 -8.12 4.19 -12.40
N MET A 199 -8.10 4.60 -11.14
CA MET A 199 -7.58 5.90 -10.73
C MET A 199 -6.09 6.06 -11.02
N GLU A 200 -5.29 5.02 -10.82
CA GLU A 200 -3.87 5.01 -11.20
C GLU A 200 -3.69 5.17 -12.71
N ASN A 201 -4.52 4.49 -13.51
CA ASN A 201 -4.55 4.66 -14.96
C ASN A 201 -4.96 6.08 -15.38
N GLN A 202 -5.92 6.70 -14.69
CA GLN A 202 -6.31 8.08 -14.94
C GLN A 202 -5.18 9.06 -14.61
N ILE A 203 -4.48 8.87 -13.48
CA ILE A 203 -3.31 9.67 -13.11
C ILE A 203 -2.20 9.53 -14.15
N LEU A 204 -1.93 8.31 -14.63
CA LEU A 204 -0.93 8.07 -15.66
C LEU A 204 -1.26 8.84 -16.95
N LYS A 205 -2.51 8.72 -17.43
CA LYS A 205 -2.97 9.47 -18.61
C LYS A 205 -2.89 10.98 -18.40
N ALA A 206 -3.25 11.48 -17.23
CA ALA A 206 -3.15 12.91 -16.91
C ALA A 206 -1.69 13.39 -16.92
N LYS A 207 -0.73 12.57 -16.45
CA LYS A 207 0.70 12.88 -16.52
C LYS A 207 1.21 12.92 -17.96
N GLU A 208 0.77 12.00 -18.82
CA GLU A 208 1.08 11.99 -20.25
C GLU A 208 0.53 13.25 -20.94
N GLU A 209 -0.73 13.58 -20.68
CA GLU A 209 -1.39 14.78 -21.21
C GLU A 209 -0.67 16.05 -20.76
N ALA A 210 -0.37 16.19 -19.46
CA ALA A 210 0.38 17.32 -18.92
C ALA A 210 1.77 17.45 -19.56
N SER A 211 2.45 16.32 -19.80
CA SER A 211 3.75 16.29 -20.49
C SER A 211 3.63 16.77 -21.94
N SER A 212 2.56 16.38 -22.65
CA SER A 212 2.31 16.84 -24.03
C SER A 212 2.11 18.36 -24.12
N ARG A 213 1.46 18.95 -23.11
CA ARG A 213 1.10 20.38 -23.06
C ARG A 213 2.25 21.27 -22.60
N LYS A 214 3.28 20.70 -21.96
CA LYS A 214 4.37 21.42 -21.29
C LYS A 214 5.03 22.49 -22.15
N ASP A 215 5.43 22.16 -23.38
CA ASP A 215 6.16 23.09 -24.25
C ASP A 215 5.30 24.28 -24.71
N ILE A 216 3.97 24.10 -24.81
CA ILE A 216 3.03 25.17 -25.11
C ILE A 216 2.84 26.04 -23.86
N LEU A 217 2.58 25.43 -22.70
CA LEU A 217 2.39 26.17 -21.43
C LEU A 217 3.61 27.02 -21.06
N GLU A 218 4.83 26.51 -21.22
CA GLU A 218 6.06 27.29 -21.01
C GLU A 218 6.15 28.53 -21.92
N LYS A 219 5.50 28.51 -23.09
CA LYS A 219 5.43 29.68 -23.99
C LYS A 219 4.28 30.60 -23.63
N VAL A 220 3.15 30.06 -23.18
CA VAL A 220 2.05 30.85 -22.64
C VAL A 220 2.55 31.67 -21.45
N ASP A 221 3.31 31.08 -20.53
CA ASP A 221 3.95 31.81 -19.42
C ASP A 221 4.84 32.97 -19.90
N ARG A 222 5.66 32.73 -20.93
CA ARG A 222 6.53 33.77 -21.50
C ARG A 222 5.73 34.88 -22.18
N TRP A 223 4.64 34.53 -22.85
CA TRP A 223 3.74 35.49 -23.48
C TRP A 223 3.02 36.33 -22.43
N MET A 224 2.43 35.72 -21.41
CA MET A 224 1.76 36.42 -20.30
C MET A 224 2.72 37.40 -19.60
N LEU A 225 3.94 36.97 -19.28
CA LEU A 225 4.97 37.85 -18.69
C LEU A 225 5.35 39.03 -19.61
N ALA A 226 5.35 38.82 -20.94
CA ALA A 226 5.61 39.89 -21.88
C ALA A 226 4.45 40.90 -21.96
N CYS A 227 3.21 40.43 -21.91
CA CYS A 227 2.01 41.26 -21.83
C CYS A 227 1.93 42.04 -20.51
N GLU A 228 2.33 41.44 -19.39
CA GLU A 228 2.43 42.15 -18.09
C GLU A 228 3.45 43.30 -18.14
N GLU A 229 4.63 43.06 -18.73
CA GLU A 229 5.63 44.11 -18.92
C GLU A 229 5.19 45.18 -19.93
N GLU A 230 4.38 44.82 -20.93
CA GLU A 230 3.73 45.76 -21.84
C GLU A 230 2.77 46.70 -21.09
N SER A 231 1.85 46.13 -20.32
CA SER A 231 0.91 46.89 -19.49
C SER A 231 1.64 47.81 -18.52
N TRP A 232 2.69 47.32 -17.86
CA TRP A 232 3.51 48.14 -16.96
C TRP A 232 4.21 49.30 -17.72
N LEU A 233 4.73 49.03 -18.91
CA LEU A 233 5.38 50.05 -19.74
C LEU A 233 4.38 51.11 -20.23
N GLU A 234 3.16 50.72 -20.57
CA GLU A 234 2.09 51.66 -20.93
C GLU A 234 1.76 52.60 -19.77
N ASP A 235 1.54 52.05 -18.58
CA ASP A 235 1.26 52.83 -17.37
C ASP A 235 2.42 53.78 -17.05
N TYR A 236 3.65 53.29 -17.11
CA TYR A 236 4.85 54.11 -16.92
C TYR A 236 5.00 55.19 -18.00
N SER A 237 4.56 54.91 -19.23
CA SER A 237 4.62 55.87 -20.33
C SER A 237 3.60 57.00 -20.19
N ARG A 238 2.50 56.78 -19.47
CA ARG A 238 1.44 57.75 -19.15
C ARG A 238 1.73 58.59 -17.90
N ASP A 239 2.76 58.24 -17.12
CA ASP A 239 3.15 59.00 -15.92
C ASP A 239 3.88 60.31 -16.28
N ASP A 240 3.23 61.45 -16.02
CA ASP A 240 3.79 62.80 -16.22
C ASP A 240 5.03 63.07 -15.34
N ASN A 241 5.17 62.37 -14.21
CA ASN A 241 6.28 62.52 -13.28
C ASN A 241 7.46 61.57 -13.58
N ARG A 242 7.43 60.83 -14.69
CA ARG A 242 8.43 59.81 -15.04
C ARG A 242 9.88 60.33 -15.16
N TYR A 243 10.04 61.62 -15.44
CA TYR A 243 11.34 62.31 -15.53
C TYR A 243 11.64 63.19 -14.32
N SER A 244 10.82 63.14 -13.27
CA SER A 244 11.13 63.84 -12.02
C SER A 244 12.46 63.32 -11.46
N ALA A 245 13.29 64.22 -10.93
CA ALA A 245 14.60 63.91 -10.37
C ALA A 245 14.49 63.21 -9.00
N THR A 246 13.62 62.21 -8.90
CA THR A 246 13.42 61.39 -7.71
C THR A 246 14.41 60.23 -7.66
N ARG A 247 14.75 59.81 -6.44
CA ARG A 247 15.65 58.68 -6.19
C ARG A 247 15.00 57.39 -6.76
N GLY A 248 15.60 56.81 -7.80
CA GLY A 248 15.12 55.58 -8.45
C GLY A 248 14.67 55.74 -9.91
N ALA A 249 14.53 56.97 -10.42
CA ALA A 249 14.09 57.23 -11.81
C ALA A 249 14.95 56.52 -12.88
N HIS A 250 16.28 56.46 -12.71
CA HIS A 250 17.18 55.77 -13.62
C HIS A 250 16.97 54.24 -13.67
N LEU A 251 16.47 53.61 -12.60
CA LEU A 251 16.16 52.18 -12.56
C LEU A 251 14.89 51.88 -13.36
N ASN A 252 13.87 52.74 -13.20
CA ASN A 252 12.61 52.63 -13.96
C ASN A 252 12.85 52.86 -15.45
N LEU A 253 13.68 53.85 -15.82
CA LEU A 253 14.10 54.06 -17.21
C LEU A 253 14.81 52.82 -17.79
N LYS A 254 15.72 52.21 -17.03
CA LYS A 254 16.40 50.97 -17.45
C LYS A 254 15.44 49.78 -17.57
N ARG A 255 14.43 49.68 -16.71
CA ARG A 255 13.35 48.66 -16.85
C ARG A 255 12.53 48.93 -18.10
N ALA A 256 12.13 50.18 -18.35
CA ALA A 256 11.37 50.57 -19.54
C ALA A 256 12.10 50.24 -20.85
N GLU A 257 13.42 50.45 -20.92
CA GLU A 257 14.23 50.03 -22.06
C GLU A 257 14.20 48.52 -22.27
N LYS A 258 14.31 47.73 -21.19
CA LYS A 258 14.21 46.25 -21.27
C LYS A 258 12.80 45.80 -21.67
N ALA A 259 11.77 46.41 -21.09
CA ALA A 259 10.37 46.12 -21.40
C ALA A 259 10.08 46.36 -22.88
N ARG A 260 10.54 47.48 -23.47
CA ARG A 260 10.40 47.74 -24.92
C ARG A 260 10.99 46.64 -25.79
N VAL A 261 12.16 46.09 -25.41
CA VAL A 261 12.78 44.99 -26.15
C VAL A 261 11.94 43.71 -26.04
N LEU A 262 11.29 43.47 -24.90
CA LEU A 262 10.42 42.32 -24.69
C LEU A 262 9.10 42.48 -25.46
N VAL A 263 8.47 43.66 -25.38
CA VAL A 263 7.23 44.01 -26.11
C VAL A 263 7.41 43.84 -27.62
N ASN A 264 8.53 44.31 -28.18
CA ASN A 264 8.84 44.13 -29.59
C ASN A 264 8.94 42.65 -30.03
N LYS A 265 9.08 41.71 -29.09
CA LYS A 265 9.12 40.27 -29.37
C LYS A 265 7.77 39.60 -29.22
N ILE A 266 6.75 40.25 -28.68
CA ILE A 266 5.41 39.68 -28.48
C ILE A 266 4.85 39.07 -29.77
N PRO A 267 4.86 39.75 -30.94
CA PRO A 267 4.33 39.16 -32.18
C PRO A 267 5.01 37.83 -32.55
N ALA A 268 6.33 37.74 -32.41
CA ALA A 268 7.08 36.51 -32.68
C ALA A 268 6.79 35.39 -31.66
N ILE A 269 6.48 35.74 -30.41
CA ILE A 269 6.06 34.78 -29.39
C ILE A 269 4.66 34.25 -29.72
N VAL A 270 3.73 35.12 -30.11
CA VAL A 270 2.37 34.77 -30.53
C VAL A 270 2.39 33.87 -31.76
N ASP A 271 3.14 34.22 -32.81
CA ASP A 271 3.28 33.39 -34.03
C ASP A 271 3.80 31.97 -33.69
N MET A 272 4.76 31.88 -32.78
CA MET A 272 5.31 30.59 -32.33
C MET A 272 4.30 29.79 -31.52
N LEU A 273 3.52 30.45 -30.67
CA LEU A 273 2.43 29.83 -29.90
C LEU A 273 1.35 29.29 -30.85
N VAL A 274 0.86 30.10 -31.79
CA VAL A 274 -0.14 29.69 -32.78
C VAL A 274 0.35 28.45 -33.55
N ALA A 275 1.57 28.48 -34.08
CA ALA A 275 2.12 27.36 -34.84
C ALA A 275 2.23 26.06 -34.00
N LYS A 276 2.64 26.17 -32.74
CA LYS A 276 2.78 25.01 -31.84
C LYS A 276 1.44 24.46 -31.40
N THR A 277 0.49 25.34 -31.06
CA THR A 277 -0.86 24.96 -30.69
C THR A 277 -1.54 24.24 -31.85
N GLN A 278 -1.47 24.78 -33.06
CA GLN A 278 -2.03 24.13 -34.26
C GLN A 278 -1.41 22.76 -34.53
N ALA A 279 -0.08 22.62 -34.39
CA ALA A 279 0.60 21.34 -34.55
C ALA A 279 0.12 20.31 -33.51
N TRP A 280 -0.01 20.73 -32.26
CA TRP A 280 -0.51 19.88 -31.18
C TRP A 280 -1.98 19.46 -31.41
N GLU A 281 -2.86 20.40 -31.81
CA GLU A 281 -4.27 20.12 -32.10
C GLU A 281 -4.44 19.14 -33.26
N GLN A 282 -3.58 19.23 -34.29
CA GLN A 282 -3.56 18.29 -35.41
C GLN A 282 -3.12 16.88 -34.99
N GLU A 283 -2.13 16.78 -34.11
CA GLU A 283 -1.64 15.49 -33.59
C GLU A 283 -2.70 14.82 -32.70
N HIS A 284 -3.36 15.59 -31.83
CA HIS A 284 -4.28 15.07 -30.81
C HIS A 284 -5.74 15.02 -31.27
N ASN A 285 -6.07 15.59 -32.43
CA ASN A 285 -7.43 15.69 -32.98
C ASN A 285 -8.44 16.34 -32.00
N THR A 286 -7.97 17.30 -31.20
CA THR A 286 -8.78 18.04 -30.24
C THR A 286 -8.28 19.47 -30.12
N ALA A 287 -9.14 20.39 -29.69
CA ALA A 287 -8.76 21.78 -29.46
C ALA A 287 -7.91 21.91 -28.19
N PHE A 288 -6.88 22.73 -28.23
CA PHE A 288 -6.08 23.07 -27.05
C PHE A 288 -6.81 24.15 -26.26
N THR A 289 -7.32 23.79 -25.09
CA THR A 289 -7.95 24.74 -24.17
C THR A 289 -7.01 25.11 -23.03
N TYR A 290 -6.95 26.37 -22.64
CA TYR A 290 -6.32 26.88 -21.43
C TYR A 290 -7.42 27.32 -20.46
N ASP A 291 -7.55 26.66 -19.32
CA ASP A 291 -8.59 26.91 -18.30
C ASP A 291 -10.02 26.93 -18.88
N GLY A 292 -10.27 26.07 -19.88
CA GLY A 292 -11.56 25.91 -20.54
C GLY A 292 -11.81 26.84 -21.74
N VAL A 293 -10.87 27.73 -22.08
CA VAL A 293 -10.96 28.62 -23.24
C VAL A 293 -9.99 28.16 -24.33
N ALA A 294 -10.39 28.16 -25.60
CA ALA A 294 -9.50 27.79 -26.70
C ALA A 294 -8.29 28.75 -26.77
N LEU A 295 -7.07 28.22 -26.69
CA LEU A 295 -5.86 29.05 -26.63
C LEU A 295 -5.68 29.91 -27.89
N LEU A 296 -6.04 29.38 -29.07
CA LEU A 296 -5.97 30.17 -30.31
C LEU A 296 -6.92 31.38 -30.28
N ALA A 297 -8.11 31.24 -29.68
CA ALA A 297 -9.03 32.37 -29.54
C ALA A 297 -8.49 33.43 -28.57
N MET A 298 -7.76 33.03 -27.51
CA MET A 298 -7.11 33.97 -26.59
C MET A 298 -5.96 34.74 -27.22
N LEU A 299 -5.31 34.20 -28.26
CA LEU A 299 -4.19 34.83 -28.94
C LEU A 299 -4.63 35.81 -30.05
N ASP A 300 -5.89 35.71 -30.48
CA ASP A 300 -6.48 36.59 -31.50
C ASP A 300 -7.09 37.89 -30.92
N GLU A 301 -7.19 37.99 -29.58
CA GLU A 301 -7.65 39.19 -28.84
C GLU A 301 -6.52 40.19 -28.56
#